data_AF-A0A0F3GY81-F1
#
_entry.id   AF-A0A0F3GY81-F1
#
_cell.length_a   1.000
_cell.length_b   1.000
_cell.length_c   1.000
_cell.angle_alpha   90.00
_cell.angle_beta   90.00
_cell.angle_gamma   90.00
#
_symmetry.space_group_name_H-M   'P 1'
#
loop_
_entity.id
_entity.type
_entity.pdbx_description
1 polymer ?
#
loop_
_entity_poly.entity_id
_entity_poly.type
_entity_poly.pdbx_seq_one_letter_code
_entity_poly.pdbx_strand_id
1 'polypeptide(L)'
;MEDVMFKRCNNQREKEYLRFHKALGVRLLFTLALIVVIGGMWLSGAVYAGTVSLPQTGQVKSYTDGDDGAIKAGVAWPSPRFKDNGDKTVTDNLTGMVWGKDGGTPTVGSCTGGYKTWQKALDYVACLNSANYLGHSDWRLPNVNELESLTNAGQVDAAAWLNSGGFVSVMSSPYWTSTTYSTSADTSNAWVVYMGIDSTWWGNMGRGIATANKTDNYYVLVVRLGQSGAFGNAFVWATGQLTSYAPGDDGDLKTGVAWPNPRFTDNGDGTVTDNLTGLVWSRDAGAPKVGSCAGGGRYWPAALDYVKCLNAAKYLGYGDWRLPNKKELYSLIDHGRYSPALSSDYPFINANNDFYHSSNTNADYDYRVWGVNMADGNITDYPGYRSDAWMYVIWPVRGGQVSGSVNLTVSKTGTGAGIVTSDDGKINCGPTCSAAYSPGATVILTAKANDNSAFVNWSGDCTGTGTTCKVTVSADKKVTATFTSVSNPTPSPTSNPTPTPSPTSNPTPTPSPTSTPTPGQVKLTVTKLGCGDGTVTAVPGPLSCSGKTCTTPYDTDTSVTLTASPVLGSTVKAWTGCDLNIGANQCMVKMTADKSVSIEFDGGGSGRKVLGLGWALEQRLDKVYFSKSRVCDNI
;
A
#
# COMPACT_ATOMS: atom_id res chain seq x y z
N MET A 1 -4.49 93.38 -41.53
CA MET A 1 -3.94 92.92 -40.24
C MET A 1 -4.34 91.47 -40.09
N GLU A 2 -3.42 90.68 -39.56
CA GLU A 2 -3.51 89.27 -39.18
C GLU A 2 -4.86 88.93 -38.48
N ASP A 3 -5.38 87.70 -38.49
CA ASP A 3 -4.61 86.45 -38.44
C ASP A 3 -5.32 85.22 -39.10
N VAL A 4 -4.57 84.13 -39.21
CA VAL A 4 -4.76 82.93 -40.05
C VAL A 4 -6.14 82.25 -40.01
N MET A 5 -6.72 82.17 -41.22
CA MET A 5 -7.48 81.05 -41.85
C MET A 5 -8.19 80.01 -40.96
N PHE A 6 -9.52 79.96 -40.93
CA PHE A 6 -10.45 79.38 -41.93
C PHE A 6 -10.87 77.91 -41.72
N LYS A 7 -12.20 77.74 -41.57
CA LYS A 7 -12.98 76.50 -41.65
C LYS A 7 -12.57 75.57 -42.81
N ARG A 8 -12.54 74.25 -42.57
CA ARG A 8 -13.21 73.26 -43.46
C ARG A 8 -13.36 71.86 -42.86
N CYS A 9 -14.47 71.22 -43.21
CA CYS A 9 -14.77 69.78 -43.19
C CYS A 9 -14.64 68.99 -41.87
N ASN A 10 -15.73 69.03 -41.09
CA ASN A 10 -16.14 67.91 -40.24
C ASN A 10 -16.58 66.68 -41.10
N ASN A 11 -15.64 65.88 -41.63
CA ASN A 11 -15.96 64.54 -42.18
C ASN A 11 -14.75 63.57 -42.34
N GLN A 12 -13.83 63.50 -41.37
CA GLN A 12 -12.76 62.47 -41.37
C GLN A 12 -12.56 61.71 -40.04
N ARG A 13 -13.19 62.13 -38.94
CA ARG A 13 -12.85 61.61 -37.60
C ARG A 13 -13.36 60.19 -37.27
N GLU A 14 -14.26 59.62 -38.08
CA GLU A 14 -14.76 58.23 -37.87
C GLU A 14 -13.99 57.16 -38.67
N LYS A 15 -13.19 57.51 -39.68
CA LYS A 15 -12.48 56.51 -40.52
C LYS A 15 -11.08 56.14 -40.04
N GLU A 16 -10.51 56.89 -39.09
CA GLU A 16 -9.21 56.54 -38.48
C GLU A 16 -9.35 55.63 -37.25
N TYR A 17 -10.42 55.76 -36.46
CA TYR A 17 -10.72 54.85 -35.34
C TYR A 17 -10.84 53.37 -35.80
N LEU A 18 -11.38 53.12 -37.00
CA LEU A 18 -11.50 51.76 -37.56
C LEU A 18 -10.23 51.20 -38.23
N ARG A 19 -9.17 52.00 -38.41
CA ARG A 19 -7.87 51.49 -38.89
C ARG A 19 -6.88 51.23 -37.76
N PHE A 20 -6.91 51.99 -36.67
CA PHE A 20 -5.99 51.77 -35.54
C PHE A 20 -6.28 50.50 -34.73
N HIS A 21 -7.56 50.11 -34.59
CA HIS A 21 -7.92 48.88 -33.85
C HIS A 21 -7.57 47.56 -34.56
N LYS A 22 -7.36 47.56 -35.89
CA LYS A 22 -6.91 46.34 -36.60
C LYS A 22 -5.39 46.10 -36.52
N ALA A 23 -4.59 47.13 -36.19
CA ALA A 23 -3.16 46.98 -35.97
C ALA A 23 -2.82 46.63 -34.50
N LEU A 24 -3.53 47.21 -33.53
CA LEU A 24 -3.38 46.82 -32.11
C LEU A 24 -3.96 45.44 -31.82
N GLY A 25 -5.13 45.08 -32.39
CA GLY A 25 -5.75 43.77 -32.13
C GLY A 25 -4.86 42.58 -32.52
N VAL A 26 -4.19 42.66 -33.68
CA VAL A 26 -3.31 41.58 -34.15
C VAL A 26 -1.97 41.56 -33.41
N ARG A 27 -1.38 42.71 -33.04
CA ARG A 27 -0.15 42.72 -32.24
C ARG A 27 -0.38 42.31 -30.79
N LEU A 28 -1.52 42.64 -30.18
CA LEU A 28 -1.87 42.16 -28.84
C LEU A 28 -2.17 40.65 -28.85
N LEU A 29 -2.79 40.12 -29.90
CA LEU A 29 -2.96 38.68 -30.08
C LEU A 29 -1.62 37.95 -30.29
N PHE A 30 -0.65 38.54 -30.99
CA PHE A 30 0.68 37.92 -31.14
C PHE A 30 1.57 38.04 -29.89
N THR A 31 1.49 39.10 -29.09
CA THR A 31 2.22 39.14 -27.80
C THR A 31 1.54 38.32 -26.70
N LEU A 32 0.20 38.21 -26.69
CA LEU A 32 -0.49 37.24 -25.83
C LEU A 32 -0.23 35.80 -26.29
N ALA A 33 -0.16 35.52 -27.60
CA ALA A 33 0.27 34.21 -28.08
C ALA A 33 1.72 33.90 -27.72
N LEU A 34 2.65 34.87 -27.77
CA LEU A 34 4.03 34.65 -27.36
C LEU A 34 4.17 34.47 -25.83
N ILE A 35 3.35 35.15 -25.02
CA ILE A 35 3.28 34.94 -23.57
C ILE A 35 2.57 33.62 -23.22
N VAL A 36 1.68 33.09 -24.06
CA VAL A 36 1.11 31.74 -23.90
C VAL A 36 2.08 30.65 -24.40
N VAL A 37 2.92 30.92 -25.40
CA VAL A 37 3.93 29.96 -25.90
C VAL A 37 5.21 29.94 -25.05
N ILE A 38 5.59 31.06 -24.42
CA ILE A 38 6.75 31.13 -23.49
C ILE A 38 6.31 30.93 -22.03
N GLY A 39 5.14 31.43 -21.63
CA GLY A 39 4.53 31.16 -20.31
C GLY A 39 3.95 29.74 -20.19
N GLY A 40 3.56 29.13 -21.32
CA GLY A 40 3.22 27.70 -21.40
C GLY A 40 4.41 26.75 -21.20
N MET A 41 5.64 27.28 -21.12
CA MET A 41 6.84 26.53 -20.73
C MET A 41 7.25 26.75 -19.26
N TRP A 42 6.48 27.52 -18.48
CA TRP A 42 6.75 27.79 -17.05
C TRP A 42 5.58 27.54 -16.12
N LEU A 43 4.60 26.74 -16.56
CA LEU A 43 3.90 25.83 -15.65
C LEU A 43 4.58 24.47 -15.73
N SER A 44 5.75 24.38 -15.09
CA SER A 44 6.35 23.09 -14.72
C SER A 44 5.26 22.26 -14.08
N GLY A 45 4.93 21.13 -14.71
CA GLY A 45 3.87 20.29 -14.20
C GLY A 45 4.17 19.92 -12.76
N ALA A 46 3.25 20.24 -11.85
CA ALA A 46 3.02 19.42 -10.69
C ALA A 46 2.49 18.07 -11.19
N VAL A 47 3.38 17.30 -11.81
CA VAL A 47 3.30 15.85 -11.81
C VAL A 47 3.28 15.53 -10.33
N TYR A 48 2.10 15.15 -9.81
CA TYR A 48 2.03 14.53 -8.51
C TYR A 48 2.90 13.27 -8.60
N ALA A 49 4.14 13.36 -8.11
CA ALA A 49 4.98 12.21 -7.93
C ALA A 49 4.19 11.26 -7.02
N GLY A 50 3.97 10.03 -7.50
CA GLY A 50 3.02 9.12 -6.88
C GLY A 50 3.37 8.90 -5.40
N THR A 51 2.38 9.03 -4.52
CA THR A 51 2.59 8.76 -3.10
C THR A 51 3.02 7.32 -2.89
N VAL A 52 4.15 7.12 -2.21
CA VAL A 52 4.70 5.83 -1.87
C VAL A 52 4.08 5.34 -0.57
N SER A 53 3.24 4.31 -0.67
CA SER A 53 2.76 3.58 0.50
C SER A 53 3.88 2.69 1.06
N LEU A 54 4.47 3.09 2.19
CA LEU A 54 5.54 2.33 2.84
C LEU A 54 5.03 0.96 3.33
N PRO A 55 5.82 -0.12 3.20
CA PRO A 55 5.41 -1.44 3.67
C PRO A 55 5.57 -1.60 5.19
N GLN A 56 4.82 -2.54 5.76
CA GLN A 56 5.14 -3.08 7.08
C GLN A 56 6.58 -3.61 7.13
N THR A 57 7.16 -3.66 8.33
CA THR A 57 8.55 -4.12 8.52
C THR A 57 8.69 -5.64 8.53
N GLY A 58 7.58 -6.37 8.64
CA GLY A 58 7.51 -7.81 8.88
C GLY A 58 7.50 -8.20 10.37
N GLN A 59 7.67 -7.24 11.28
CA GLN A 59 7.55 -7.48 12.72
C GLN A 59 6.09 -7.75 13.12
N VAL A 60 5.82 -8.95 13.64
CA VAL A 60 4.47 -9.38 14.07
C VAL A 60 4.37 -9.72 15.56
N LYS A 61 5.51 -9.95 16.21
CA LYS A 61 5.66 -10.17 17.65
C LYS A 61 5.79 -8.81 18.34
N SER A 62 4.88 -8.51 19.24
CA SER A 62 4.96 -7.36 20.13
C SER A 62 5.57 -7.77 21.47
N TYR A 63 6.33 -6.87 22.05
CA TYR A 63 6.89 -6.96 23.41
C TYR A 63 6.29 -5.89 24.34
N THR A 64 5.72 -4.82 23.79
CA THR A 64 5.03 -3.78 24.58
C THR A 64 4.08 -2.92 23.72
N ASP A 65 3.06 -2.35 24.35
CA ASP A 65 2.09 -1.46 23.70
C ASP A 65 2.75 -0.24 23.07
N GLY A 66 2.57 -0.09 21.76
CA GLY A 66 3.12 1.01 20.96
C GLY A 66 4.38 0.64 20.16
N ASP A 67 4.87 -0.59 20.27
CA ASP A 67 5.91 -1.11 19.37
C ASP A 67 5.37 -1.45 17.97
N ASP A 68 6.26 -1.67 17.00
CA ASP A 68 5.85 -1.97 15.62
C ASP A 68 5.18 -3.35 15.50
N GLY A 69 5.47 -4.27 16.43
CA GLY A 69 4.76 -5.55 16.55
C GLY A 69 3.30 -5.41 16.98
N ALA A 70 2.94 -4.36 17.71
CA ALA A 70 1.57 -4.00 18.06
C ALA A 70 0.90 -3.15 16.98
N ILE A 71 1.59 -2.13 16.48
CA ILE A 71 1.03 -1.13 15.54
C ILE A 71 0.97 -1.66 14.10
N LYS A 72 2.02 -2.36 13.64
CA LYS A 72 2.18 -2.89 12.27
C LYS A 72 1.89 -1.83 11.20
N ALA A 73 2.52 -0.67 11.34
CA ALA A 73 2.29 0.47 10.44
C ALA A 73 2.78 0.17 9.00
N GLY A 74 2.05 0.69 8.02
CA GLY A 74 2.35 0.51 6.59
C GLY A 74 1.51 -0.57 5.89
N VAL A 75 1.82 -0.81 4.62
CA VAL A 75 1.14 -1.78 3.75
C VAL A 75 1.44 -3.21 4.19
N ALA A 76 0.39 -3.97 4.46
CA ALA A 76 0.49 -5.38 4.79
C ALA A 76 1.09 -6.20 3.64
N TRP A 77 1.95 -7.16 3.98
CA TRP A 77 2.62 -7.97 2.97
C TRP A 77 1.64 -8.93 2.28
N PRO A 78 1.76 -9.13 0.95
CA PRO A 78 1.00 -10.16 0.26
C PRO A 78 1.43 -11.56 0.71
N SER A 79 0.51 -12.52 0.60
CA SER A 79 0.77 -13.94 0.83
C SER A 79 0.45 -14.73 -0.45
N PRO A 80 1.44 -15.39 -1.10
CA PRO A 80 2.86 -15.37 -0.76
C PRO A 80 3.51 -14.00 -1.06
N ARG A 81 4.54 -13.62 -0.27
CA ARG A 81 5.31 -12.40 -0.54
C ARG A 81 6.18 -12.55 -1.78
N PHE A 82 6.88 -13.66 -1.89
CA PHE A 82 7.75 -13.98 -3.02
C PHE A 82 7.09 -15.02 -3.92
N LYS A 83 7.24 -14.85 -5.23
CA LYS A 83 6.78 -15.79 -6.24
C LYS A 83 7.98 -16.22 -7.07
N ASP A 84 8.31 -17.51 -7.01
CA ASP A 84 9.20 -18.15 -7.97
C ASP A 84 8.57 -18.10 -9.37
N ASN A 85 9.28 -17.55 -10.34
CA ASN A 85 8.79 -17.43 -11.72
C ASN A 85 9.10 -18.69 -12.55
N GLY A 86 9.89 -19.64 -12.04
CA GLY A 86 10.29 -20.86 -12.74
C GLY A 86 11.43 -20.68 -13.77
N ASP A 87 11.84 -19.44 -14.03
CA ASP A 87 12.92 -19.03 -14.94
C ASP A 87 14.24 -18.69 -14.20
N LYS A 88 14.33 -19.04 -12.91
CA LYS A 88 15.38 -18.66 -11.94
C LYS A 88 15.36 -17.17 -11.55
N THR A 89 14.23 -16.49 -11.73
CA THR A 89 13.94 -15.20 -11.10
C THR A 89 12.84 -15.33 -10.03
N VAL A 90 12.80 -14.37 -9.10
CA VAL A 90 11.79 -14.27 -8.05
C VAL A 90 11.11 -12.92 -8.15
N THR A 91 9.78 -12.89 -8.25
CA THR A 91 8.99 -11.65 -8.11
C THR A 91 8.74 -11.38 -6.63
N ASP A 92 9.10 -10.21 -6.12
CA ASP A 92 8.58 -9.72 -4.85
C ASP A 92 7.20 -9.09 -5.08
N ASN A 93 6.14 -9.80 -4.69
CA ASN A 93 4.78 -9.33 -4.85
C ASN A 93 4.49 -8.08 -4.02
N LEU A 94 5.33 -7.71 -3.05
CA LEU A 94 5.16 -6.46 -2.28
C LEU A 94 5.52 -5.24 -3.12
N THR A 95 6.68 -5.27 -3.76
CA THR A 95 7.28 -4.15 -4.51
C THR A 95 7.03 -4.20 -6.01
N GLY A 96 6.71 -5.38 -6.54
CA GLY A 96 6.64 -5.65 -7.99
C GLY A 96 8.00 -5.77 -8.66
N MET A 97 9.11 -5.78 -7.92
CA MET A 97 10.46 -5.99 -8.48
C MET A 97 10.73 -7.46 -8.76
N VAL A 98 11.59 -7.72 -9.75
CA VAL A 98 12.05 -9.07 -10.09
C VAL A 98 13.53 -9.19 -9.78
N TRP A 99 13.89 -10.25 -9.07
CA TRP A 99 15.22 -10.50 -8.52
C TRP A 99 15.83 -11.75 -9.14
N GLY A 100 17.17 -11.78 -9.26
CA GLY A 100 17.88 -13.03 -9.50
C GLY A 100 17.68 -13.97 -8.30
N LYS A 101 17.29 -15.23 -8.55
CA LYS A 101 16.97 -16.19 -7.47
C LYS A 101 18.19 -16.60 -6.64
N ASP A 102 19.37 -16.61 -7.25
CA ASP A 102 20.64 -17.00 -6.63
C ASP A 102 21.37 -15.79 -6.04
N GLY A 103 21.41 -15.71 -4.71
CA GLY A 103 22.10 -14.67 -3.95
C GLY A 103 23.59 -14.94 -3.68
N GLY A 104 24.15 -16.03 -4.19
CA GLY A 104 25.55 -16.42 -3.96
C GLY A 104 26.57 -15.72 -4.87
N THR A 105 26.12 -14.75 -5.68
CA THR A 105 26.87 -14.17 -6.81
C THR A 105 27.35 -15.28 -7.77
N PRO A 106 26.48 -15.94 -8.55
CA PRO A 106 26.84 -17.10 -9.38
C PRO A 106 27.84 -16.79 -10.49
N THR A 107 28.58 -17.80 -10.98
CA THR A 107 29.40 -17.66 -12.20
C THR A 107 28.53 -17.88 -13.44
N VAL A 108 28.57 -16.94 -14.39
CA VAL A 108 27.73 -16.96 -15.61
C VAL A 108 28.62 -16.73 -16.84
N GLY A 109 29.00 -17.80 -17.53
CA GLY A 109 29.91 -17.71 -18.68
C GLY A 109 31.26 -17.09 -18.25
N SER A 110 31.62 -15.95 -18.84
CA SER A 110 32.81 -15.16 -18.47
C SER A 110 32.62 -14.28 -17.23
N CYS A 111 31.40 -14.13 -16.71
CA CYS A 111 31.10 -13.31 -15.54
C CYS A 111 31.41 -14.12 -14.26
N THR A 112 32.64 -14.00 -13.76
CA THR A 112 33.12 -14.75 -12.58
C THR A 112 32.38 -14.36 -11.30
N GLY A 113 31.75 -15.36 -10.67
CA GLY A 113 30.99 -15.24 -9.43
C GLY A 113 31.82 -15.05 -8.15
N GLY A 114 31.20 -15.28 -7.00
CA GLY A 114 31.77 -15.05 -5.66
C GLY A 114 31.81 -13.57 -5.26
N TYR A 115 32.50 -13.26 -4.16
CA TYR A 115 32.60 -11.89 -3.63
C TYR A 115 33.13 -10.87 -4.65
N LYS A 116 32.76 -9.60 -4.46
CA LYS A 116 33.16 -8.46 -5.30
C LYS A 116 33.55 -7.27 -4.45
N THR A 117 34.55 -6.51 -4.91
CA THR A 117 34.71 -5.09 -4.53
C THR A 117 33.62 -4.26 -5.20
N TRP A 118 33.30 -3.08 -4.68
CA TRP A 118 32.13 -2.32 -5.14
C TRP A 118 32.15 -2.03 -6.66
N GLN A 119 33.28 -1.56 -7.20
CA GLN A 119 33.42 -1.38 -8.65
C GLN A 119 33.23 -2.70 -9.42
N LYS A 120 33.83 -3.80 -8.93
CA LYS A 120 33.67 -5.13 -9.55
C LYS A 120 32.23 -5.65 -9.46
N ALA A 121 31.41 -5.17 -8.52
CA ALA A 121 29.99 -5.49 -8.45
C ALA A 121 29.23 -4.85 -9.62
N LEU A 122 29.48 -3.58 -9.91
CA LEU A 122 28.94 -2.88 -11.10
C LEU A 122 29.44 -3.54 -12.39
N ASP A 123 30.74 -3.80 -12.51
CA ASP A 123 31.34 -4.47 -13.67
C ASP A 123 30.73 -5.87 -13.92
N TYR A 124 30.48 -6.62 -12.83
CA TYR A 124 29.85 -7.94 -12.87
C TYR A 124 28.40 -7.86 -13.37
N VAL A 125 27.62 -6.86 -12.94
CA VAL A 125 26.26 -6.63 -13.45
C VAL A 125 26.26 -6.24 -14.93
N ALA A 126 27.19 -5.38 -15.37
CA ALA A 126 27.36 -5.06 -16.78
C ALA A 126 27.73 -6.30 -17.62
N CYS A 127 28.53 -7.22 -17.07
CA CYS A 127 28.82 -8.51 -17.67
C CYS A 127 27.57 -9.39 -17.78
N LEU A 128 26.76 -9.51 -16.72
CA LEU A 128 25.51 -10.28 -16.75
C LEU A 128 24.53 -9.78 -17.82
N ASN A 129 24.42 -8.46 -17.99
CA ASN A 129 23.59 -7.87 -19.05
C ASN A 129 24.12 -8.20 -20.44
N SER A 130 25.44 -8.13 -20.63
CA SER A 130 26.11 -8.51 -21.88
C SER A 130 25.96 -10.01 -22.20
N ALA A 131 25.85 -10.85 -21.17
CA ALA A 131 25.61 -12.29 -21.27
C ALA A 131 24.12 -12.67 -21.41
N ASN A 132 23.21 -11.70 -21.44
CA ASN A 132 21.74 -11.90 -21.42
C ASN A 132 21.30 -12.85 -20.29
N TYR A 133 21.82 -12.62 -19.08
CA TYR A 133 21.61 -13.50 -17.93
C TYR A 133 20.12 -13.72 -17.64
N LEU A 134 19.70 -14.99 -17.58
CA LEU A 134 18.31 -15.43 -17.42
C LEU A 134 17.35 -14.89 -18.52
N GLY A 135 17.87 -14.55 -19.70
CA GLY A 135 17.09 -13.98 -20.79
C GLY A 135 16.81 -12.48 -20.64
N HIS A 136 17.57 -11.79 -19.78
CA HIS A 136 17.41 -10.36 -19.49
C HIS A 136 18.75 -9.61 -19.58
N SER A 137 18.67 -8.35 -20.01
CA SER A 137 19.81 -7.45 -20.20
C SER A 137 19.62 -6.09 -19.48
N ASP A 138 18.67 -6.02 -18.55
CA ASP A 138 18.27 -4.85 -17.76
C ASP A 138 18.42 -5.08 -16.25
N TRP A 139 19.34 -5.96 -15.86
CA TRP A 139 19.76 -6.13 -14.47
C TRP A 139 20.51 -4.88 -13.98
N ARG A 140 20.30 -4.53 -12.71
CA ARG A 140 21.11 -3.55 -11.98
C ARG A 140 21.56 -4.11 -10.64
N LEU A 141 22.61 -3.51 -10.09
CA LEU A 141 22.89 -3.57 -8.67
C LEU A 141 21.80 -2.72 -7.97
N PRO A 142 21.03 -3.27 -7.02
CA PRO A 142 19.94 -2.56 -6.36
C PRO A 142 20.49 -1.35 -5.60
N ASN A 143 19.74 -0.25 -5.59
CA ASN A 143 20.05 0.82 -4.65
C ASN A 143 19.69 0.43 -3.20
N VAL A 144 20.11 1.23 -2.23
CA VAL A 144 19.96 0.87 -0.82
C VAL A 144 18.50 0.70 -0.39
N ASN A 145 17.57 1.47 -0.96
CA ASN A 145 16.14 1.32 -0.69
C ASN A 145 15.58 0.04 -1.34
N GLU A 146 16.00 -0.29 -2.56
CA GLU A 146 15.61 -1.52 -3.25
C GLU A 146 16.07 -2.75 -2.46
N LEU A 147 17.30 -2.75 -1.94
CA LEU A 147 17.83 -3.87 -1.17
C LEU A 147 17.30 -3.94 0.28
N GLU A 148 17.07 -2.80 0.95
CA GLU A 148 16.38 -2.76 2.27
C GLU A 148 15.01 -3.42 2.19
N SER A 149 14.31 -3.25 1.06
CA SER A 149 12.96 -3.76 0.87
C SER A 149 12.86 -5.27 1.13
N LEU A 150 13.92 -6.04 0.80
CA LEU A 150 14.02 -7.48 1.05
C LEU A 150 14.26 -7.87 2.51
N THR A 151 14.51 -6.94 3.43
CA THR A 151 14.70 -7.27 4.86
C THR A 151 13.39 -7.51 5.58
N ASN A 152 13.45 -8.27 6.69
CA ASN A 152 12.33 -8.58 7.56
C ASN A 152 12.71 -8.34 9.03
N ALA A 153 12.16 -7.30 9.66
CA ALA A 153 12.45 -6.96 11.06
C ALA A 153 11.84 -7.93 12.08
N GLY A 154 10.94 -8.83 11.63
CA GLY A 154 10.41 -9.93 12.43
C GLY A 154 11.24 -11.21 12.36
N GLN A 155 12.42 -11.20 11.73
CA GLN A 155 13.30 -12.37 11.58
C GLN A 155 14.70 -12.06 12.10
N VAL A 156 15.33 -13.07 12.69
CA VAL A 156 16.72 -13.01 13.20
C VAL A 156 17.72 -12.96 12.04
N ASP A 157 17.44 -13.71 10.98
CA ASP A 157 18.30 -13.84 9.81
C ASP A 157 17.46 -13.64 8.53
N ALA A 158 17.75 -12.57 7.79
CA ALA A 158 17.01 -12.23 6.57
C ALA A 158 17.35 -13.17 5.40
N ALA A 159 18.59 -13.67 5.32
CA ALA A 159 19.04 -14.61 4.31
C ALA A 159 18.37 -15.97 4.46
N ALA A 160 18.32 -16.51 5.68
CA ALA A 160 17.58 -17.73 6.00
C ALA A 160 16.09 -17.58 5.64
N TRP A 161 15.50 -16.44 5.99
CA TRP A 161 14.11 -16.14 5.63
C TRP A 161 13.91 -16.03 4.10
N LEU A 162 14.76 -15.31 3.38
CA LEU A 162 14.70 -15.20 1.90
C LEU A 162 14.87 -16.56 1.22
N ASN A 163 15.80 -17.40 1.67
CA ASN A 163 15.99 -18.76 1.16
C ASN A 163 14.73 -19.62 1.39
N SER A 164 14.08 -19.53 2.55
CA SER A 164 12.79 -20.20 2.79
C SER A 164 11.64 -19.61 1.95
N GLY A 165 11.75 -18.34 1.55
CA GLY A 165 10.84 -17.64 0.64
C GLY A 165 11.06 -17.95 -0.85
N GLY A 166 12.00 -18.84 -1.21
CA GLY A 166 12.22 -19.27 -2.58
C GLY A 166 13.44 -18.66 -3.28
N PHE A 167 14.22 -17.80 -2.62
CA PHE A 167 15.59 -17.53 -3.07
C PHE A 167 16.49 -18.75 -2.80
N VAL A 168 17.70 -18.76 -3.36
CA VAL A 168 18.74 -19.76 -3.05
C VAL A 168 20.08 -19.07 -2.83
N SER A 169 20.94 -19.69 -2.03
CA SER A 169 22.31 -19.21 -1.77
C SER A 169 22.41 -17.77 -1.23
N VAL A 170 21.33 -17.21 -0.65
CA VAL A 170 21.44 -15.94 0.08
C VAL A 170 22.23 -16.22 1.35
N MET A 171 23.25 -15.42 1.62
CA MET A 171 24.20 -15.64 2.71
C MET A 171 23.96 -14.64 3.84
N SER A 172 24.19 -15.05 5.09
CA SER A 172 24.13 -14.20 6.28
C SER A 172 25.33 -13.25 6.31
N SER A 173 25.30 -12.24 5.43
CA SER A 173 26.44 -11.38 5.08
C SER A 173 25.93 -10.01 4.59
N PRO A 174 26.74 -8.94 4.63
CA PRO A 174 26.47 -7.73 3.86
C PRO A 174 26.46 -7.99 2.35
N TYR A 175 25.54 -7.28 1.67
CA TYR A 175 25.39 -7.23 0.22
C TYR A 175 25.61 -5.80 -0.27
N TRP A 176 26.32 -5.65 -1.40
CA TRP A 176 26.53 -4.34 -2.02
C TRP A 176 25.24 -3.74 -2.57
N THR A 177 25.13 -2.41 -2.42
CA THR A 177 24.14 -1.59 -3.14
C THR A 177 24.85 -0.69 -4.15
N SER A 178 24.10 -0.15 -5.12
CA SER A 178 24.60 0.86 -6.06
C SER A 178 24.72 2.25 -5.46
N THR A 179 24.24 2.49 -4.24
CA THR A 179 24.28 3.80 -3.58
C THR A 179 25.67 4.04 -2.97
N THR A 180 26.37 5.06 -3.45
CA THR A 180 27.65 5.52 -2.87
C THR A 180 27.40 6.21 -1.53
N TYR A 181 28.33 6.13 -0.58
CA TYR A 181 28.29 6.99 0.60
C TYR A 181 28.82 8.38 0.24
N SER A 182 27.91 9.33 0.00
CA SER A 182 28.27 10.68 -0.46
C SER A 182 28.45 11.66 0.71
N THR A 183 29.61 11.64 1.35
CA THR A 183 30.05 12.82 2.12
C THR A 183 30.72 13.83 1.17
N SER A 184 30.77 15.09 1.56
CA SER A 184 31.42 16.15 0.76
C SER A 184 32.96 16.05 0.70
N ALA A 185 33.56 15.09 1.42
CA ALA A 185 35.02 14.93 1.55
C ALA A 185 35.54 13.53 1.17
N ASP A 186 34.73 12.49 1.29
CA ASP A 186 35.11 11.11 0.97
C ASP A 186 33.96 10.29 0.37
N THR A 187 34.27 9.59 -0.72
CA THR A 187 33.39 8.67 -1.47
C THR A 187 33.99 7.26 -1.59
N SER A 188 35.02 6.96 -0.77
CA SER A 188 35.70 5.68 -0.67
C SER A 188 34.80 4.55 -0.14
N ASN A 189 33.66 4.88 0.45
CA ASN A 189 32.67 3.93 0.95
C ASN A 189 31.42 3.87 0.07
N ALA A 190 30.71 2.75 0.15
CA ALA A 190 29.36 2.57 -0.40
C ALA A 190 28.44 1.92 0.64
N TRP A 191 27.13 1.98 0.40
CA TRP A 191 26.15 1.39 1.29
C TRP A 191 26.03 -0.12 1.09
N VAL A 192 25.88 -0.83 2.20
CA VAL A 192 25.59 -2.27 2.27
C VAL A 192 24.34 -2.52 3.11
N VAL A 193 23.57 -3.53 2.71
CA VAL A 193 22.46 -4.07 3.53
C VAL A 193 22.90 -5.42 4.07
N TYR A 194 22.75 -5.62 5.38
CA TYR A 194 23.11 -6.85 6.05
C TYR A 194 21.94 -7.84 5.97
N MET A 195 22.19 -9.01 5.38
CA MET A 195 21.19 -10.08 5.25
C MET A 195 21.23 -11.08 6.41
N GLY A 196 21.91 -10.77 7.51
CA GLY A 196 21.97 -11.62 8.70
C GLY A 196 22.85 -11.01 9.78
N ILE A 197 23.05 -11.75 10.88
CA ILE A 197 23.90 -11.30 11.98
C ILE A 197 25.37 -11.56 11.64
N ASP A 198 26.19 -10.49 11.65
CA ASP A 198 27.65 -10.62 11.65
C ASP A 198 28.13 -10.94 13.08
N SER A 199 28.54 -12.19 13.30
CA SER A 199 29.08 -12.66 14.57
C SER A 199 30.59 -12.37 14.75
N THR A 200 31.24 -11.77 13.75
CA THR A 200 32.72 -11.71 13.68
C THR A 200 33.33 -10.42 14.23
N TRP A 201 32.55 -9.33 14.36
CA TRP A 201 33.03 -8.05 14.87
C TRP A 201 32.37 -7.62 16.18
N TRP A 202 33.16 -7.64 17.26
CA TRP A 202 32.89 -7.01 18.57
C TRP A 202 31.42 -7.06 19.06
N GLY A 203 30.86 -8.28 19.07
CA GLY A 203 29.65 -8.64 19.79
C GLY A 203 28.34 -8.47 19.02
N ASN A 204 27.95 -9.52 18.29
CA ASN A 204 26.59 -9.82 17.78
C ASN A 204 25.68 -8.58 17.61
N MET A 205 26.02 -7.69 16.68
CA MET A 205 25.16 -6.55 16.35
C MET A 205 24.29 -6.87 15.15
N GLY A 206 22.97 -6.67 15.30
CA GLY A 206 22.03 -6.68 14.20
C GLY A 206 22.20 -5.40 13.40
N ARG A 207 23.16 -5.40 12.47
CA ARG A 207 23.28 -4.33 11.48
C ARG A 207 22.14 -4.48 10.48
N GLY A 208 21.53 -3.37 10.08
CA GLY A 208 20.52 -3.33 9.03
C GLY A 208 21.11 -2.73 7.77
N ILE A 209 21.52 -1.47 7.87
CA ILE A 209 22.12 -0.69 6.78
C ILE A 209 23.35 0.03 7.34
N ALA A 210 24.49 -0.13 6.70
CA ALA A 210 25.71 0.58 7.06
C ALA A 210 26.56 0.88 5.82
N THR A 211 27.65 1.62 6.04
CA THR A 211 28.66 1.89 5.02
C THR A 211 29.82 0.89 5.15
N ALA A 212 30.48 0.60 4.03
CA ALA A 212 31.70 -0.20 4.00
C ALA A 212 32.63 0.29 2.89
N ASN A 213 33.92 -0.04 2.95
CA ASN A 213 34.91 0.47 2.03
C ASN A 213 34.75 -0.17 0.65
N LYS A 214 34.82 0.60 -0.44
CA LYS A 214 34.64 0.10 -1.81
C LYS A 214 35.67 -0.96 -2.21
N THR A 215 36.76 -1.13 -1.44
CA THR A 215 37.75 -2.21 -1.59
C THR A 215 37.45 -3.50 -0.80
N ASP A 216 36.48 -3.48 0.11
CA ASP A 216 35.96 -4.67 0.82
C ASP A 216 35.25 -5.62 -0.15
N ASN A 217 35.07 -6.88 0.25
CA ASN A 217 34.58 -7.94 -0.64
C ASN A 217 33.25 -8.53 -0.14
N TYR A 218 32.15 -8.21 -0.84
CA TYR A 218 30.78 -8.59 -0.45
C TYR A 218 29.99 -9.23 -1.60
N TYR A 219 28.80 -9.73 -1.28
CA TYR A 219 27.91 -10.39 -2.23
C TYR A 219 27.12 -9.38 -3.09
N VAL A 220 26.60 -9.88 -4.22
CA VAL A 220 25.80 -9.13 -5.18
C VAL A 220 24.51 -9.90 -5.45
N LEU A 221 23.38 -9.27 -5.17
CA LEU A 221 22.05 -9.74 -5.57
C LEU A 221 21.53 -8.77 -6.62
N VAL A 222 21.09 -9.26 -7.77
CA VAL A 222 20.66 -8.42 -8.91
C VAL A 222 19.15 -8.24 -8.94
N VAL A 223 18.72 -7.02 -9.29
CA VAL A 223 17.31 -6.65 -9.42
C VAL A 223 17.04 -6.09 -10.82
N ARG A 224 15.78 -6.19 -11.26
CA ARG A 224 15.23 -5.49 -12.42
C ARG A 224 13.81 -5.03 -12.12
N LEU A 225 13.28 -4.13 -12.96
CA LEU A 225 11.86 -3.78 -12.88
C LEU A 225 11.02 -4.98 -13.29
N GLY A 226 9.96 -5.29 -12.55
CA GLY A 226 8.99 -6.30 -12.95
C GLY A 226 7.95 -5.77 -13.93
N GLN A 227 7.07 -6.66 -14.38
CA GLN A 227 5.93 -6.29 -15.21
C GLN A 227 4.95 -5.44 -14.39
N SER A 228 4.79 -4.18 -14.79
CA SER A 228 3.82 -3.27 -14.17
C SER A 228 2.38 -3.74 -14.41
N GLY A 229 1.54 -3.70 -13.38
CA GLY A 229 0.08 -3.78 -13.54
C GLY A 229 -0.73 -4.69 -12.60
N ALA A 230 -0.12 -5.55 -11.78
CA ALA A 230 -0.91 -6.47 -10.94
C ALA A 230 -0.41 -6.75 -9.50
N PHE A 231 0.85 -6.46 -9.17
CA PHE A 231 1.47 -7.00 -7.93
C PHE A 231 1.90 -5.94 -6.90
N GLY A 232 2.63 -4.89 -7.30
CA GLY A 232 3.21 -3.93 -6.35
C GLY A 232 2.17 -3.15 -5.53
N ASN A 233 2.17 -3.37 -4.20
CA ASN A 233 1.34 -2.64 -3.23
C ASN A 233 2.16 -1.61 -2.42
N ALA A 234 3.49 -1.73 -2.39
CA ALA A 234 4.40 -0.79 -1.74
C ALA A 234 5.59 -0.49 -2.65
N PHE A 235 5.57 0.66 -3.34
CA PHE A 235 6.65 1.06 -4.23
C PHE A 235 7.93 1.41 -3.46
N VAL A 236 9.08 1.23 -4.09
CA VAL A 236 10.38 1.69 -3.54
C VAL A 236 10.67 3.09 -4.07
N TRP A 237 11.08 4.00 -3.19
CA TRP A 237 11.40 5.38 -3.53
C TRP A 237 12.87 5.55 -3.95
N ALA A 238 13.15 6.56 -4.76
CA ALA A 238 14.52 6.97 -5.07
C ALA A 238 15.25 7.41 -3.80
N THR A 239 16.58 7.32 -3.79
CA THR A 239 17.42 7.53 -2.60
C THR A 239 17.78 9.00 -2.33
N GLY A 240 17.50 9.90 -3.27
CA GLY A 240 18.01 11.28 -3.28
C GLY A 240 19.40 11.43 -3.92
N GLN A 241 20.12 10.33 -4.19
CA GLN A 241 21.43 10.38 -4.84
C GLN A 241 21.29 10.75 -6.34
N LEU A 242 21.65 11.99 -6.69
CA LEU A 242 21.59 12.51 -8.07
C LEU A 242 22.97 12.58 -8.78
N THR A 243 24.05 12.46 -8.00
CA THR A 243 25.44 12.47 -8.48
C THR A 243 25.90 11.04 -8.72
N SER A 244 26.27 10.72 -9.96
CA SER A 244 26.94 9.45 -10.27
C SER A 244 28.43 9.53 -9.93
N TYR A 245 28.94 8.44 -9.37
CA TYR A 245 30.34 8.19 -9.05
C TYR A 245 30.94 7.04 -9.88
N ALA A 246 30.10 6.19 -10.47
CA ALA A 246 30.48 5.18 -11.46
C ALA A 246 29.28 4.80 -12.38
N PRO A 247 29.51 4.40 -13.64
CA PRO A 247 28.42 3.92 -14.51
C PRO A 247 27.65 2.75 -13.90
N GLY A 248 26.32 2.79 -13.97
CA GLY A 248 25.42 1.81 -13.36
C GLY A 248 25.23 1.96 -11.86
N ASP A 249 25.77 3.02 -11.23
CA ASP A 249 25.49 3.34 -9.83
C ASP A 249 24.12 4.04 -9.64
N ASP A 250 23.72 4.26 -8.39
CA ASP A 250 22.40 4.82 -8.06
C ASP A 250 22.25 6.27 -8.57
N GLY A 251 23.35 7.03 -8.59
CA GLY A 251 23.38 8.38 -9.16
C GLY A 251 23.36 8.43 -10.69
N ASP A 252 23.68 7.33 -11.38
CA ASP A 252 23.50 7.16 -12.83
C ASP A 252 22.06 6.74 -13.14
N LEU A 253 21.59 5.66 -12.48
CA LEU A 253 20.32 5.00 -12.79
C LEU A 253 19.08 5.67 -12.17
N LYS A 254 19.23 6.32 -11.01
CA LYS A 254 18.19 7.10 -10.29
C LYS A 254 16.89 6.33 -10.09
N THR A 255 17.00 5.06 -9.68
CA THR A 255 15.90 4.11 -9.65
C THR A 255 14.98 4.28 -8.45
N GLY A 256 13.71 3.86 -8.61
CA GLY A 256 12.65 4.05 -7.63
C GLY A 256 11.73 5.22 -7.97
N VAL A 257 10.70 5.44 -7.16
CA VAL A 257 9.77 6.55 -7.31
C VAL A 257 10.49 7.86 -6.98
N ALA A 258 10.60 8.74 -7.98
CA ALA A 258 11.15 10.09 -7.83
C ALA A 258 10.38 10.88 -6.77
N TRP A 259 11.08 11.75 -6.05
CA TRP A 259 10.46 12.54 -5.00
C TRP A 259 9.59 13.67 -5.56
N PRO A 260 8.47 14.02 -4.89
CA PRO A 260 7.74 15.24 -5.19
C PRO A 260 8.60 16.47 -4.89
N ASN A 261 8.29 17.58 -5.58
CA ASN A 261 8.85 18.89 -5.33
C ASN A 261 7.69 19.88 -5.06
N PRO A 262 7.56 20.45 -3.86
CA PRO A 262 8.41 20.22 -2.68
C PRO A 262 8.26 18.80 -2.10
N ARG A 263 9.31 18.27 -1.46
CA ARG A 263 9.26 16.97 -0.77
C ARG A 263 8.43 17.08 0.51
N PHE A 264 8.50 18.22 1.18
CA PHE A 264 7.85 18.48 2.45
C PHE A 264 6.96 19.72 2.39
N THR A 265 5.78 19.65 3.01
CA THR A 265 4.86 20.78 3.16
C THR A 265 4.75 21.16 4.64
N ASP A 266 5.18 22.36 5.01
CA ASP A 266 4.88 22.96 6.31
C ASP A 266 3.37 23.28 6.37
N ASN A 267 2.65 22.66 7.29
CA ASN A 267 1.20 22.85 7.40
C ASN A 267 0.83 24.12 8.18
N GLY A 268 1.81 24.83 8.77
CA GLY A 268 1.59 26.07 9.54
C GLY A 268 1.00 25.86 10.94
N ASP A 269 0.63 24.64 11.31
CA ASP A 269 0.10 24.24 12.62
C ASP A 269 1.16 23.61 13.55
N GLY A 270 2.43 23.62 13.12
CA GLY A 270 3.54 22.94 13.81
C GLY A 270 3.76 21.50 13.33
N THR A 271 3.02 21.02 12.33
CA THR A 271 3.25 19.75 11.64
C THR A 271 3.77 19.94 10.23
N VAL A 272 4.36 18.88 9.67
CA VAL A 272 4.91 18.84 8.32
C VAL A 272 4.39 17.58 7.63
N THR A 273 3.81 17.75 6.44
CA THR A 273 3.43 16.63 5.57
C THR A 273 4.64 16.22 4.72
N ASP A 274 5.01 14.95 4.77
CA ASP A 274 5.87 14.34 3.75
C ASP A 274 5.03 14.01 2.52
N ASN A 275 5.24 14.74 1.42
CA ASN A 275 4.44 14.59 0.21
C ASN A 275 4.74 13.28 -0.53
N LEU A 276 5.86 12.59 -0.25
CA LEU A 276 6.15 11.28 -0.82
C LEU A 276 5.34 10.20 -0.12
N THR A 277 5.39 10.13 1.20
CA THR A 277 4.78 9.02 1.95
C THR A 277 3.35 9.30 2.39
N GLY A 278 2.95 10.58 2.38
CA GLY A 278 1.69 11.03 2.97
C GLY A 278 1.70 11.01 4.50
N LEU A 279 2.84 10.79 5.15
CA LEU A 279 2.95 10.84 6.62
C LEU A 279 3.02 12.28 7.13
N VAL A 280 2.52 12.51 8.35
CA VAL A 280 2.60 13.82 9.00
C VAL A 280 3.50 13.70 10.24
N TRP A 281 4.49 14.58 10.30
CA TRP A 281 5.54 14.61 11.31
C TRP A 281 5.40 15.85 12.18
N SER A 282 5.88 15.81 13.42
CA SER A 282 6.11 17.05 14.18
C SER A 282 7.18 17.89 13.48
N ARG A 283 6.98 19.20 13.37
CA ARG A 283 7.99 20.10 12.78
C ARG A 283 9.25 20.16 13.63
N ASP A 284 9.09 20.11 14.94
CA ASP A 284 10.17 19.96 15.89
C ASP A 284 10.54 18.46 15.99
N ALA A 285 11.74 18.13 15.50
CA ALA A 285 12.30 16.79 15.55
C ALA A 285 12.99 16.50 16.91
N GLY A 286 13.28 17.53 17.71
CA GLY A 286 14.10 17.43 18.92
C GLY A 286 13.38 16.91 20.18
N ALA A 287 12.21 16.27 20.02
CA ALA A 287 11.33 15.87 21.12
C ALA A 287 11.01 17.03 22.10
N PRO A 288 10.16 18.01 21.75
CA PRO A 288 9.91 19.19 22.57
C PRO A 288 9.25 18.89 23.93
N LYS A 289 9.41 19.78 24.91
CA LYS A 289 8.64 19.73 26.15
C LYS A 289 7.20 20.20 25.89
N VAL A 290 6.21 19.37 26.22
CA VAL A 290 4.78 19.65 25.99
C VAL A 290 4.01 19.50 27.29
N GLY A 291 3.72 20.61 27.97
CA GLY A 291 3.08 20.58 29.29
C GLY A 291 3.90 19.79 30.32
N SER A 292 3.32 18.69 30.83
CA SER A 292 4.00 17.73 31.72
C SER A 292 4.87 16.72 30.98
N CYS A 293 4.73 16.57 29.66
CA CYS A 293 5.54 15.68 28.85
C CYS A 293 6.96 16.24 28.73
N ALA A 294 7.89 15.65 29.46
CA ALA A 294 9.30 16.02 29.38
C ALA A 294 9.87 15.67 28.00
N GLY A 295 10.51 16.65 27.35
CA GLY A 295 11.16 16.47 26.05
C GLY A 295 12.56 15.86 26.13
N GLY A 296 13.34 16.01 25.06
CA GLY A 296 14.72 15.54 24.92
C GLY A 296 14.86 14.04 24.64
N GLY A 297 16.10 13.60 24.42
CA GLY A 297 16.43 12.19 24.19
C GLY A 297 16.07 11.30 25.39
N ARG A 298 15.67 10.05 25.11
CA ARG A 298 15.19 9.08 26.11
C ARG A 298 15.75 7.69 25.85
N TYR A 299 15.71 6.81 26.84
CA TYR A 299 15.79 5.37 26.59
C TYR A 299 14.42 4.87 26.06
N TRP A 300 14.39 3.72 25.38
CA TRP A 300 13.29 3.40 24.45
C TRP A 300 11.91 3.21 25.09
N PRO A 301 11.74 2.49 26.23
CA PRO A 301 10.45 2.47 26.95
C PRO A 301 9.91 3.86 27.31
N ALA A 302 10.78 4.78 27.74
CA ALA A 302 10.38 6.16 28.04
C ALA A 302 10.05 6.99 26.78
N ALA A 303 10.46 6.55 25.58
CA ALA A 303 10.02 7.15 24.32
C ALA A 303 8.55 6.81 24.02
N LEU A 304 8.14 5.56 24.27
CA LEU A 304 6.73 5.16 24.16
C LEU A 304 5.84 5.90 25.17
N ASP A 305 6.31 6.06 26.40
CA ASP A 305 5.56 6.81 27.42
C ASP A 305 5.49 8.31 27.14
N TYR A 306 6.53 8.90 26.54
CA TYR A 306 6.50 10.27 26.03
C TYR A 306 5.44 10.43 24.92
N VAL A 307 5.37 9.50 23.96
CA VAL A 307 4.33 9.47 22.93
C VAL A 307 2.92 9.35 23.52
N LYS A 308 2.70 8.46 24.51
CA LYS A 308 1.43 8.36 25.25
C LYS A 308 1.07 9.69 25.92
N CYS A 309 2.06 10.38 26.49
CA CYS A 309 1.88 11.70 27.09
C CYS A 309 1.48 12.77 26.04
N LEU A 310 2.14 12.82 24.87
CA LEU A 310 1.76 13.74 23.79
C LEU A 310 0.30 13.56 23.35
N ASN A 311 -0.16 12.32 23.27
CA ASN A 311 -1.55 12.00 22.89
C ASN A 311 -2.57 12.40 23.96
N ALA A 312 -2.22 12.25 25.24
CA ALA A 312 -3.03 12.74 26.35
C ALA A 312 -3.08 14.28 26.41
N ALA A 313 -1.95 14.93 26.12
CA ALA A 313 -1.81 16.39 26.09
C ALA A 313 -2.40 17.07 24.84
N LYS A 314 -2.89 16.28 23.86
CA LYS A 314 -3.35 16.75 22.55
C LYS A 314 -2.30 17.64 21.85
N TYR A 315 -1.07 17.15 21.78
CA TYR A 315 0.04 17.88 21.15
C TYR A 315 -0.30 18.28 19.71
N LEU A 316 -0.21 19.58 19.42
CA LEU A 316 -0.62 20.22 18.15
C LEU A 316 -2.09 19.95 17.75
N GLY A 317 -2.96 19.68 18.74
CA GLY A 317 -4.37 19.33 18.52
C GLY A 317 -4.62 17.83 18.25
N TYR A 318 -3.56 17.04 18.07
CA TYR A 318 -3.63 15.64 17.66
C TYR A 318 -3.43 14.66 18.83
N GLY A 319 -4.00 13.46 18.69
CA GLY A 319 -4.01 12.43 19.75
C GLY A 319 -3.70 11.03 19.25
N ASP A 320 -3.13 10.94 18.05
CA ASP A 320 -2.80 9.76 17.26
C ASP A 320 -1.30 9.76 16.86
N TRP A 321 -0.47 10.49 17.61
CA TRP A 321 0.98 10.42 17.50
C TRP A 321 1.48 9.03 17.90
N ARG A 322 2.53 8.57 17.23
CA ARG A 322 3.25 7.34 17.55
C ARG A 322 4.73 7.47 17.29
N LEU A 323 5.49 6.53 17.82
CA LEU A 323 6.88 6.34 17.42
C LEU A 323 6.88 5.76 15.98
N PRO A 324 7.64 6.34 15.03
CA PRO A 324 7.76 5.83 13.67
C PRO A 324 8.46 4.47 13.66
N ASN A 325 8.13 3.58 12.73
CA ASN A 325 8.93 2.39 12.51
C ASN A 325 10.19 2.71 11.67
N LYS A 326 11.14 1.77 11.56
CA LYS A 326 12.43 2.01 10.93
C LYS A 326 12.29 2.46 9.46
N LYS A 327 11.28 1.96 8.73
CA LYS A 327 11.06 2.28 7.32
C LYS A 327 10.47 3.68 7.14
N GLU A 328 9.69 4.14 8.11
CA GLU A 328 9.12 5.50 8.12
C GLU A 328 10.21 6.54 8.39
N LEU A 329 11.06 6.35 9.41
CA LEU A 329 12.23 7.20 9.62
C LEU A 329 13.16 7.18 8.39
N TYR A 330 13.44 5.99 7.87
CA TYR A 330 14.35 5.82 6.73
C TYR A 330 13.81 6.45 5.44
N SER A 331 12.49 6.58 5.28
CA SER A 331 11.88 7.25 4.12
C SER A 331 12.21 8.74 4.00
N LEU A 332 12.65 9.38 5.10
CA LEU A 332 13.09 10.77 5.12
C LEU A 332 14.53 10.96 4.60
N ILE A 333 15.31 9.88 4.53
CA ILE A 333 16.75 9.93 4.27
C ILE A 333 17.07 10.32 2.82
N ASP A 334 18.02 11.26 2.69
CA ASP A 334 18.63 11.70 1.44
C ASP A 334 20.09 11.22 1.36
N HIS A 335 20.32 10.14 0.60
CA HIS A 335 21.64 9.57 0.32
C HIS A 335 22.44 10.37 -0.70
N GLY A 336 21.95 11.53 -1.16
CA GLY A 336 22.76 12.56 -1.82
C GLY A 336 23.34 13.57 -0.83
N ARG A 337 23.04 13.46 0.47
CA ARG A 337 23.36 14.46 1.50
C ARG A 337 23.90 13.82 2.78
N TYR A 338 24.44 14.66 3.66
CA TYR A 338 25.08 14.24 4.91
C TYR A 338 24.99 15.36 5.95
N SER A 339 24.66 14.99 7.18
CA SER A 339 24.71 15.83 8.39
C SER A 339 23.91 17.15 8.32
N PRO A 340 22.57 17.11 8.12
CA PRO A 340 21.72 15.92 8.09
C PRO A 340 21.52 15.34 6.68
N ALA A 341 21.23 14.03 6.62
CA ALA A 341 20.79 13.33 5.42
C ALA A 341 19.29 13.57 5.17
N LEU A 342 18.91 14.84 5.00
CA LEU A 342 17.54 15.29 4.72
C LEU A 342 17.55 16.27 3.52
N SER A 343 16.51 16.22 2.67
CA SER A 343 16.37 17.04 1.45
C SER A 343 16.50 18.54 1.73
N SER A 344 17.11 19.31 0.81
CA SER A 344 17.45 20.73 1.03
C SER A 344 16.29 21.67 1.34
N ASP A 345 15.05 21.24 1.06
CA ASP A 345 13.81 21.97 1.25
C ASP A 345 13.08 21.62 2.57
N TYR A 346 13.69 20.87 3.49
CA TYR A 346 13.01 20.46 4.72
C TYR A 346 12.64 21.66 5.63
N PRO A 347 11.39 21.73 6.14
CA PRO A 347 10.94 22.80 7.05
C PRO A 347 11.13 22.46 8.55
N PHE A 348 11.71 21.30 8.85
CA PHE A 348 11.95 20.78 10.19
C PHE A 348 12.95 21.62 11.01
N ILE A 349 12.75 21.66 12.33
CA ILE A 349 13.64 22.30 13.30
C ILE A 349 14.15 21.27 14.31
N ASN A 350 15.32 21.53 14.90
CA ASN A 350 15.99 20.64 15.85
C ASN A 350 16.23 19.21 15.33
N ALA A 351 16.36 19.05 14.01
CA ALA A 351 16.76 17.80 13.37
C ALA A 351 18.24 17.52 13.66
N ASN A 352 18.49 16.81 14.75
CA ASN A 352 19.83 16.42 15.21
C ASN A 352 20.48 15.39 14.28
N ASN A 353 21.81 15.48 14.15
CA ASN A 353 22.67 14.52 13.44
C ASN A 353 23.03 13.33 14.37
N ASP A 354 22.01 12.59 14.81
CA ASP A 354 22.13 11.48 15.77
C ASP A 354 21.09 10.38 15.43
N PHE A 355 21.11 9.27 16.15
CA PHE A 355 20.08 8.25 16.08
C PHE A 355 18.75 8.72 16.66
N TYR A 356 17.69 8.26 15.99
CA TYR A 356 16.30 8.38 16.43
C TYR A 356 15.75 7.00 16.71
N HIS A 357 14.97 6.89 17.79
CA HIS A 357 14.27 5.65 18.13
C HIS A 357 13.23 5.32 17.06
N SER A 358 13.27 4.10 16.54
CA SER A 358 12.12 3.52 15.83
C SER A 358 11.29 2.67 16.78
N SER A 359 10.04 2.39 16.43
CA SER A 359 9.18 1.44 17.16
C SER A 359 9.57 -0.03 16.98
N ASN A 360 10.61 -0.35 16.20
CA ASN A 360 11.04 -1.72 15.99
C ASN A 360 11.92 -2.25 17.13
N THR A 361 11.52 -3.39 17.68
CA THR A 361 12.33 -4.22 18.58
C THR A 361 13.23 -5.16 17.76
N ASN A 362 14.26 -5.74 18.35
CA ASN A 362 15.05 -6.80 17.69
C ASN A 362 14.31 -8.16 17.80
N ALA A 363 14.38 -8.97 16.73
CA ALA A 363 13.74 -10.29 16.67
C ALA A 363 14.44 -11.35 17.54
N ASP A 364 15.76 -11.23 17.73
CA ASP A 364 16.63 -12.12 18.50
C ASP A 364 16.72 -11.69 19.97
N TYR A 365 16.89 -10.38 20.21
CA TYR A 365 17.11 -9.80 21.54
C TYR A 365 15.98 -8.83 21.93
N ASP A 366 15.10 -9.26 22.82
CA ASP A 366 13.97 -8.47 23.33
C ASP A 366 14.37 -7.15 24.02
N TYR A 367 15.59 -7.05 24.55
CA TYR A 367 16.14 -5.84 25.15
C TYR A 367 16.78 -4.85 24.15
N ARG A 368 16.86 -5.20 22.86
CA ARG A 368 17.44 -4.35 21.81
C ARG A 368 16.37 -3.81 20.87
N VAL A 369 16.63 -2.62 20.34
CA VAL A 369 15.71 -1.86 19.49
C VAL A 369 16.47 -1.23 18.34
N TRP A 370 15.78 -0.94 17.25
CA TRP A 370 16.37 -0.33 16.06
C TRP A 370 16.26 1.19 16.10
N GLY A 371 17.29 1.87 15.60
CA GLY A 371 17.23 3.30 15.29
C GLY A 371 17.76 3.62 13.91
N VAL A 372 17.45 4.83 13.46
CA VAL A 372 17.97 5.41 12.21
C VAL A 372 18.79 6.65 12.55
N ASN A 373 20.02 6.74 12.07
CA ASN A 373 20.87 7.91 12.22
C ASN A 373 20.51 8.95 11.16
N MET A 374 20.06 10.13 11.57
CA MET A 374 19.65 11.18 10.63
C MET A 374 20.84 11.99 10.07
N ALA A 375 22.07 11.70 10.52
CA ALA A 375 23.28 12.24 9.90
C ALA A 375 23.56 11.62 8.52
N ASP A 376 23.29 10.32 8.34
CA ASP A 376 23.69 9.55 7.15
C ASP A 376 22.66 8.53 6.64
N GLY A 377 21.72 8.07 7.48
CA GLY A 377 20.81 6.97 7.16
C GLY A 377 21.25 5.59 7.66
N ASN A 378 22.25 5.50 8.52
CA ASN A 378 22.63 4.22 9.16
C ASN A 378 21.44 3.61 9.93
N ILE A 379 21.21 2.31 9.76
CA ILE A 379 20.22 1.54 10.53
C ILE A 379 20.93 0.43 11.29
N THR A 380 20.90 0.52 12.63
CA THR A 380 21.46 -0.48 13.53
C THR A 380 20.57 -0.72 14.74
N ASP A 381 20.75 -1.86 15.38
CA ASP A 381 20.19 -2.13 16.70
C ASP A 381 21.14 -1.74 17.85
N TYR A 382 20.57 -1.47 19.03
CA TYR A 382 21.30 -1.19 20.26
C TYR A 382 20.47 -1.62 21.49
N PRO A 383 21.09 -1.83 22.67
CA PRO A 383 20.35 -2.05 23.90
C PRO A 383 19.46 -0.83 24.20
N GLY A 384 18.14 -1.00 24.16
CA GLY A 384 17.17 0.10 24.30
C GLY A 384 16.36 0.07 25.60
N TYR A 385 16.25 -1.11 26.22
CA TYR A 385 15.42 -1.35 27.40
C TYR A 385 16.08 -1.07 28.75
N ARG A 386 17.38 -0.78 28.79
CA ARG A 386 18.08 -0.47 30.05
C ARG A 386 17.93 1.01 30.39
N SER A 387 17.89 1.35 31.68
CA SER A 387 17.83 2.76 32.13
C SER A 387 19.16 3.50 32.00
N ASP A 388 20.27 2.77 31.82
CA ASP A 388 21.60 3.27 31.44
C ASP A 388 21.85 3.20 29.93
N ALA A 389 20.84 2.83 29.13
CA ALA A 389 20.94 2.80 27.69
C ALA A 389 21.08 4.21 27.08
N TRP A 390 21.59 4.22 25.84
CA TRP A 390 21.72 5.41 25.01
C TRP A 390 20.40 6.18 24.89
N MET A 391 20.47 7.49 25.15
CA MET A 391 19.31 8.38 25.15
C MET A 391 19.13 9.04 23.78
N TYR A 392 18.49 8.34 22.85
CA TYR A 392 18.26 8.81 21.49
C TYR A 392 17.00 9.65 21.30
N VAL A 393 16.95 10.37 20.19
CA VAL A 393 15.92 11.37 19.89
C VAL A 393 14.61 10.70 19.49
N ILE A 394 13.50 11.40 19.70
CA ILE A 394 12.15 10.92 19.40
C ILE A 394 11.50 11.90 18.43
N TRP A 395 11.10 11.40 17.27
CA TRP A 395 10.38 12.19 16.27
C TRP A 395 8.99 11.59 16.06
N PRO A 396 7.95 12.12 16.74
CA PRO A 396 6.60 11.63 16.59
C PRO A 396 6.11 11.75 15.15
N VAL A 397 5.55 10.65 14.64
CA VAL A 397 4.84 10.59 13.37
C VAL A 397 3.38 10.26 13.64
N ARG A 398 2.50 10.66 12.72
CA ARG A 398 1.12 10.20 12.64
C ARG A 398 0.78 9.87 11.19
N GLY A 399 -0.25 9.05 10.99
CA GLY A 399 -0.80 8.85 9.65
C GLY A 399 -1.31 10.18 9.11
N GLY A 400 -0.93 10.55 7.89
CA GLY A 400 -1.47 11.76 7.29
C GLY A 400 -2.81 11.52 6.61
N GLN A 401 -3.65 12.54 6.66
CA GLN A 401 -4.64 12.76 5.62
C GLN A 401 -3.86 13.29 4.42
N VAL A 402 -3.62 12.47 3.38
CA VAL A 402 -3.07 13.02 2.14
C VAL A 402 -4.12 14.00 1.59
N SER A 403 -3.80 15.29 1.61
CA SER A 403 -4.63 16.33 1.00
C SER A 403 -4.42 16.30 -0.52
N GLY A 404 -4.91 15.21 -1.10
CA GLY A 404 -4.67 14.81 -2.47
C GLY A 404 -5.44 13.51 -2.71
N SER A 405 -6.56 13.61 -3.42
CA SER A 405 -7.33 12.43 -3.83
C SER A 405 -6.78 11.88 -5.13
N VAL A 406 -6.48 10.59 -5.15
CA VAL A 406 -6.20 9.84 -6.37
C VAL A 406 -7.49 9.34 -6.97
N ASN A 407 -7.63 9.43 -8.30
CA ASN A 407 -8.85 9.09 -9.01
C ASN A 407 -8.86 7.63 -9.44
N LEU A 408 -9.85 6.87 -8.98
CA LEU A 408 -10.22 5.60 -9.61
C LEU A 408 -11.20 5.92 -10.75
N THR A 409 -10.72 5.81 -11.99
CA THR A 409 -11.55 5.92 -13.20
C THR A 409 -12.00 4.53 -13.63
N VAL A 410 -13.31 4.35 -13.81
CA VAL A 410 -13.90 3.09 -14.28
C VAL A 410 -14.65 3.33 -15.58
N SER A 411 -14.34 2.52 -16.59
CA SER A 411 -14.97 2.55 -17.92
C SER A 411 -15.67 1.22 -18.24
N LYS A 412 -16.65 1.26 -19.14
CA LYS A 412 -17.29 0.06 -19.71
C LYS A 412 -17.09 -0.02 -21.21
N THR A 413 -16.94 -1.23 -21.72
CA THR A 413 -16.73 -1.53 -23.15
C THR A 413 -17.52 -2.78 -23.59
N GLY A 414 -17.56 -3.01 -24.90
CA GLY A 414 -18.23 -4.15 -25.52
C GLY A 414 -19.65 -3.86 -26.02
N THR A 415 -20.36 -4.91 -26.42
CA THR A 415 -21.69 -4.83 -27.05
C THR A 415 -22.85 -5.02 -26.07
N GLY A 416 -22.56 -5.35 -24.81
CA GLY A 416 -23.57 -5.54 -23.76
C GLY A 416 -23.72 -4.32 -22.86
N ALA A 417 -24.84 -4.25 -22.16
CA ALA A 417 -25.10 -3.28 -21.11
C ALA A 417 -24.86 -3.88 -19.71
N GLY A 418 -24.51 -3.00 -18.78
CA GLY A 418 -24.28 -3.36 -17.38
C GLY A 418 -23.97 -2.13 -16.54
N ILE A 419 -23.72 -2.34 -15.25
CA ILE A 419 -23.40 -1.32 -14.26
C ILE A 419 -22.17 -1.76 -13.47
N VAL A 420 -21.34 -0.81 -13.06
CA VAL A 420 -20.20 -1.06 -12.15
C VAL A 420 -20.33 -0.17 -10.93
N THR A 421 -20.29 -0.76 -9.74
CA THR A 421 -20.40 -0.08 -8.45
C THR A 421 -19.23 -0.40 -7.52
N SER A 422 -18.82 0.51 -6.64
CA SER A 422 -17.92 0.19 -5.52
C SER A 422 -18.66 -0.23 -4.25
N ASP A 423 -17.96 -0.94 -3.37
CA ASP A 423 -18.38 -1.28 -2.00
C ASP A 423 -18.61 -0.05 -1.11
N ASP A 424 -17.85 1.03 -1.32
CA ASP A 424 -18.07 2.32 -0.65
C ASP A 424 -19.11 3.23 -1.34
N GLY A 425 -19.72 2.77 -2.43
CA GLY A 425 -20.79 3.45 -3.16
C GLY A 425 -20.39 4.69 -3.96
N LYS A 426 -19.11 5.11 -3.95
CA LYS A 426 -18.65 6.31 -4.69
C LYS A 426 -18.54 6.09 -6.19
N ILE A 427 -18.25 4.87 -6.64
CA ILE A 427 -18.30 4.48 -8.05
C ILE A 427 -19.70 3.95 -8.35
N ASN A 428 -20.34 4.49 -9.38
CA ASN A 428 -21.57 3.98 -9.96
C ASN A 428 -21.64 4.40 -11.44
N CYS A 429 -21.04 3.60 -12.33
CA CYS A 429 -20.75 4.07 -13.68
C CYS A 429 -21.85 3.79 -14.71
N GLY A 430 -22.24 4.87 -15.39
CA GLY A 430 -22.60 4.87 -16.82
C GLY A 430 -21.39 4.51 -17.70
N PRO A 431 -21.23 5.02 -18.94
CA PRO A 431 -20.14 4.58 -19.83
C PRO A 431 -18.73 4.72 -19.22
N THR A 432 -18.46 5.85 -18.56
CA THR A 432 -17.27 6.09 -17.73
C THR A 432 -17.68 6.92 -16.52
N CYS A 433 -17.08 6.66 -15.35
CA CYS A 433 -17.15 7.54 -14.19
C CYS A 433 -15.85 7.47 -13.38
N SER A 434 -15.61 8.47 -12.54
CA SER A 434 -14.42 8.52 -11.66
C SER A 434 -14.80 9.00 -10.27
N ALA A 435 -14.11 8.47 -9.26
CA ALA A 435 -14.25 8.93 -7.89
C ALA A 435 -12.88 9.13 -7.21
N ALA A 436 -12.86 10.10 -6.31
CA ALA A 436 -11.73 10.51 -5.51
C ALA A 436 -11.55 9.58 -4.29
N TYR A 437 -10.34 9.03 -4.13
CA TYR A 437 -9.95 8.18 -3.02
C TYR A 437 -8.69 8.70 -2.33
N SER A 438 -8.56 8.45 -1.02
CA SER A 438 -7.27 8.62 -0.33
C SER A 438 -6.28 7.57 -0.85
N PRO A 439 -5.00 7.92 -1.06
CA PRO A 439 -3.99 6.95 -1.48
C PRO A 439 -3.90 5.73 -0.56
N GLY A 440 -3.82 4.54 -1.16
CA GLY A 440 -3.82 3.26 -0.45
C GLY A 440 -5.20 2.73 -0.10
N ALA A 441 -6.29 3.47 -0.39
CA ALA A 441 -7.64 2.97 -0.19
C ALA A 441 -7.87 1.68 -1.00
N THR A 442 -8.40 0.66 -0.33
CA THR A 442 -8.86 -0.57 -0.97
C THR A 442 -10.33 -0.40 -1.37
N VAL A 443 -10.65 -0.68 -2.62
CA VAL A 443 -11.98 -0.54 -3.22
C VAL A 443 -12.37 -1.85 -3.89
N ILE A 444 -13.58 -2.34 -3.67
CA ILE A 444 -14.11 -3.53 -4.33
C ILE A 444 -15.15 -3.11 -5.38
N LEU A 445 -14.75 -3.13 -6.65
CA LEU A 445 -15.63 -2.93 -7.78
C LEU A 445 -16.46 -4.19 -8.04
N THR A 446 -17.74 -4.02 -8.35
CA THR A 446 -18.67 -5.09 -8.72
C THR A 446 -19.33 -4.75 -10.06
N ALA A 447 -19.19 -5.64 -11.04
CA ALA A 447 -19.84 -5.57 -12.34
C ALA A 447 -21.13 -6.41 -12.34
N LYS A 448 -22.25 -5.79 -12.69
CA LYS A 448 -23.54 -6.45 -12.88
C LYS A 448 -24.01 -6.20 -14.31
N ALA A 449 -24.27 -7.27 -15.06
CA ALA A 449 -24.85 -7.14 -16.40
C ALA A 449 -26.33 -6.76 -16.33
N ASN A 450 -26.82 -6.07 -17.34
CA ASN A 450 -28.25 -5.82 -17.53
C ASN A 450 -28.91 -7.02 -18.26
N ASP A 451 -30.24 -7.01 -18.35
CA ASP A 451 -30.99 -7.98 -19.14
C ASP A 451 -30.49 -8.05 -20.58
N ASN A 452 -30.46 -9.25 -21.15
CA ASN A 452 -29.90 -9.55 -22.47
C ASN A 452 -28.41 -9.18 -22.61
N SER A 453 -27.65 -9.11 -21.50
CA SER A 453 -26.20 -8.91 -21.51
C SER A 453 -25.48 -9.83 -20.51
N ALA A 454 -24.19 -10.06 -20.74
CA ALA A 454 -23.30 -10.82 -19.85
C ALA A 454 -22.01 -10.03 -19.59
N PHE A 455 -21.49 -10.13 -18.37
CA PHE A 455 -20.15 -9.64 -18.05
C PHE A 455 -19.08 -10.62 -18.56
N VAL A 456 -17.98 -10.09 -19.08
CA VAL A 456 -16.91 -10.89 -19.69
C VAL A 456 -15.64 -10.87 -18.84
N ASN A 457 -15.06 -9.68 -18.60
CA ASN A 457 -13.82 -9.52 -17.84
C ASN A 457 -13.56 -8.08 -17.39
N TRP A 458 -12.63 -7.96 -16.44
CA TRP A 458 -11.92 -6.73 -16.06
C TRP A 458 -10.59 -6.61 -16.81
N SER A 459 -10.19 -5.38 -17.12
CA SER A 459 -8.84 -5.04 -17.62
C SER A 459 -8.37 -3.66 -17.13
N GLY A 460 -7.08 -3.37 -17.27
CA GLY A 460 -6.43 -2.17 -16.72
C GLY A 460 -5.73 -2.47 -15.39
N ASP A 461 -5.81 -1.55 -14.42
CA ASP A 461 -5.26 -1.69 -13.05
C ASP A 461 -5.93 -2.79 -12.19
N CYS A 462 -6.87 -3.53 -12.78
CA CYS A 462 -7.51 -4.69 -12.19
C CYS A 462 -7.91 -5.66 -13.31
N THR A 463 -7.69 -6.95 -13.10
CA THR A 463 -7.87 -7.99 -14.13
C THR A 463 -8.58 -9.20 -13.55
N GLY A 464 -9.29 -9.95 -14.41
CA GLY A 464 -9.97 -11.19 -14.04
C GLY A 464 -11.35 -11.33 -14.68
N THR A 465 -11.93 -12.53 -14.60
CA THR A 465 -13.26 -12.85 -15.15
C THR A 465 -14.37 -12.90 -14.10
N GLY A 466 -14.03 -12.84 -12.80
CA GLY A 466 -15.00 -12.74 -11.72
C GLY A 466 -15.77 -11.41 -11.76
N THR A 467 -17.04 -11.41 -11.34
CA THR A 467 -17.88 -10.20 -11.32
C THR A 467 -17.43 -9.14 -10.31
N THR A 468 -16.47 -9.46 -9.43
CA THR A 468 -15.84 -8.52 -8.50
C THR A 468 -14.36 -8.33 -8.80
N CYS A 469 -13.85 -7.15 -8.48
CA CYS A 469 -12.49 -6.70 -8.73
C CYS A 469 -12.02 -5.87 -7.53
N LYS A 470 -10.91 -6.25 -6.90
CA LYS A 470 -10.32 -5.52 -5.76
C LYS A 470 -9.18 -4.62 -6.25
N VAL A 471 -9.26 -3.33 -5.97
CA VAL A 471 -8.30 -2.30 -6.41
C VAL A 471 -7.71 -1.60 -5.20
N THR A 472 -6.38 -1.52 -5.12
CA THR A 472 -5.69 -0.61 -4.19
C THR A 472 -5.40 0.70 -4.93
N VAL A 473 -6.07 1.78 -4.57
CA VAL A 473 -5.96 3.08 -5.24
C VAL A 473 -4.81 3.87 -4.60
N SER A 474 -3.57 3.55 -4.97
CA SER A 474 -2.33 4.21 -4.51
C SER A 474 -1.84 5.36 -5.42
N ALA A 475 -2.41 5.47 -6.61
CA ALA A 475 -2.21 6.50 -7.62
C ALA A 475 -3.50 6.61 -8.46
N ASP A 476 -3.57 7.50 -9.45
CA ASP A 476 -4.67 7.48 -10.43
C ASP A 476 -4.75 6.09 -11.10
N LYS A 477 -5.91 5.43 -10.96
CA LYS A 477 -6.17 4.06 -11.45
C LYS A 477 -7.20 4.05 -12.56
N LYS A 478 -7.04 3.14 -13.53
CA LYS A 478 -7.98 2.94 -14.64
C LYS A 478 -8.39 1.48 -14.74
N VAL A 479 -9.66 1.19 -14.52
CA VAL A 479 -10.25 -0.15 -14.65
C VAL A 479 -11.34 -0.14 -15.72
N THR A 480 -11.38 -1.18 -16.54
CA THR A 480 -12.36 -1.35 -17.62
C THR A 480 -13.13 -2.65 -17.43
N ALA A 481 -14.46 -2.58 -17.51
CA ALA A 481 -15.37 -3.73 -17.47
C ALA A 481 -15.97 -4.01 -18.86
N THR A 482 -15.76 -5.21 -19.38
CA THR A 482 -16.29 -5.61 -20.70
C THR A 482 -17.63 -6.35 -20.54
N PHE A 483 -18.63 -5.96 -21.33
CA PHE A 483 -19.94 -6.63 -21.40
C PHE A 483 -20.27 -7.03 -22.85
N THR A 484 -20.93 -8.17 -23.05
CA THR A 484 -21.43 -8.62 -24.36
C THR A 484 -22.95 -8.77 -24.33
N SER A 485 -23.62 -8.47 -25.45
CA SER A 485 -25.03 -8.81 -25.61
C SER A 485 -25.21 -10.33 -25.69
N VAL A 486 -26.31 -10.85 -25.14
CA VAL A 486 -26.75 -12.25 -25.29
C VAL A 486 -28.13 -12.29 -25.95
N SER A 487 -28.24 -12.97 -27.10
CA SER A 487 -29.51 -13.15 -27.81
C SER A 487 -30.28 -14.33 -27.22
N ASN A 488 -31.41 -14.07 -26.58
CA ASN A 488 -32.28 -15.11 -26.04
C ASN A 488 -33.11 -15.77 -27.17
N PRO A 489 -33.04 -17.09 -27.40
CA PRO A 489 -33.83 -17.75 -28.43
C PRO A 489 -35.30 -17.89 -28.01
N THR A 490 -36.23 -17.38 -28.83
CA THR A 490 -37.67 -17.43 -28.57
C THR A 490 -38.19 -18.88 -28.63
N PRO A 491 -38.92 -19.38 -27.60
CA PRO A 491 -39.48 -20.72 -27.62
C PRO A 491 -40.71 -20.83 -28.53
N SER A 492 -40.81 -21.92 -29.28
CA SER A 492 -41.92 -22.26 -30.18
C SER A 492 -42.71 -23.47 -29.63
N PRO A 493 -44.05 -23.55 -29.79
CA PRO A 493 -44.88 -24.54 -29.08
C PRO A 493 -44.84 -25.96 -29.68
N THR A 494 -44.97 -26.97 -28.84
CA THR A 494 -44.93 -28.42 -29.19
C THR A 494 -46.23 -29.14 -28.85
N SER A 495 -46.52 -30.25 -29.54
CA SER A 495 -47.78 -31.04 -29.38
C SER A 495 -47.53 -32.56 -29.26
N ASN A 496 -48.60 -33.31 -28.92
CA ASN A 496 -48.62 -34.71 -28.48
C ASN A 496 -48.58 -35.74 -29.65
N PRO A 497 -48.05 -36.99 -29.50
CA PRO A 497 -47.71 -37.88 -30.62
C PRO A 497 -48.76 -38.97 -30.97
N THR A 498 -48.56 -39.66 -32.09
CA THR A 498 -49.38 -40.77 -32.66
C THR A 498 -48.48 -41.68 -33.53
N PRO A 499 -48.74 -43.01 -33.72
CA PRO A 499 -47.66 -43.98 -34.01
C PRO A 499 -47.30 -44.23 -35.50
N THR A 500 -46.11 -44.81 -35.71
CA THR A 500 -45.40 -45.05 -37.00
C THR A 500 -45.92 -46.29 -37.77
N PRO A 501 -45.89 -46.27 -39.12
CA PRO A 501 -44.75 -46.87 -39.84
C PRO A 501 -44.16 -45.98 -40.98
N SER A 502 -42.96 -46.36 -41.47
CA SER A 502 -42.11 -45.63 -42.43
C SER A 502 -42.65 -45.69 -43.89
N PRO A 503 -42.29 -44.75 -44.80
CA PRO A 503 -40.90 -44.56 -45.26
C PRO A 503 -40.40 -43.11 -45.41
N THR A 504 -39.06 -42.92 -45.36
CA THR A 504 -38.25 -41.75 -45.86
C THR A 504 -38.71 -40.34 -45.43
N SER A 505 -37.99 -39.55 -44.61
CA SER A 505 -36.53 -39.27 -44.61
C SER A 505 -36.08 -38.47 -43.35
N ASN A 506 -34.94 -38.85 -42.77
CA ASN A 506 -33.92 -38.11 -41.98
C ASN A 506 -34.17 -36.64 -41.48
N PRO A 507 -33.70 -36.21 -40.28
CA PRO A 507 -33.45 -36.91 -39.00
C PRO A 507 -34.08 -36.23 -37.74
N THR A 508 -34.15 -37.03 -36.68
CA THR A 508 -34.17 -36.76 -35.21
C THR A 508 -33.96 -35.31 -34.70
N PRO A 509 -34.86 -34.83 -33.81
CA PRO A 509 -34.45 -34.55 -32.42
C PRO A 509 -35.40 -35.09 -31.34
N THR A 510 -34.86 -35.37 -30.15
CA THR A 510 -35.50 -35.95 -28.94
C THR A 510 -35.24 -35.00 -27.74
N PRO A 511 -36.12 -34.88 -26.72
CA PRO A 511 -36.23 -33.63 -25.95
C PRO A 511 -35.18 -33.40 -24.85
N SER A 512 -35.16 -32.14 -24.41
CA SER A 512 -34.27 -31.58 -23.38
C SER A 512 -34.42 -32.23 -21.99
N PRO A 513 -33.33 -32.45 -21.24
CA PRO A 513 -33.38 -33.11 -19.93
C PRO A 513 -33.76 -32.16 -18.78
N THR A 514 -34.48 -32.72 -17.81
CA THR A 514 -34.57 -32.19 -16.44
C THR A 514 -33.17 -32.17 -15.80
N SER A 515 -32.82 -31.09 -15.10
CA SER A 515 -31.51 -30.95 -14.44
C SER A 515 -31.38 -31.82 -13.19
N THR A 516 -30.69 -32.95 -13.30
CA THR A 516 -30.22 -33.76 -12.17
C THR A 516 -29.11 -33.01 -11.41
N PRO A 517 -29.02 -33.08 -10.07
CA PRO A 517 -27.90 -32.49 -9.33
C PRO A 517 -26.58 -33.19 -9.67
N THR A 518 -25.50 -32.41 -9.78
CA THR A 518 -24.14 -32.89 -10.08
C THR A 518 -23.64 -33.81 -8.94
N PRO A 519 -23.24 -35.06 -9.23
CA PRO A 519 -22.61 -35.92 -8.22
C PRO A 519 -21.28 -35.34 -7.75
N GLY A 520 -21.06 -35.31 -6.42
CA GLY A 520 -19.81 -34.79 -5.82
C GLY A 520 -19.92 -33.44 -5.13
N GLN A 521 -21.13 -32.86 -4.99
CA GLN A 521 -21.34 -31.66 -4.17
C GLN A 521 -22.20 -31.94 -2.93
N VAL A 522 -21.81 -31.33 -1.82
CA VAL A 522 -22.48 -31.38 -0.51
C VAL A 522 -22.73 -29.97 0.01
N LYS A 523 -23.79 -29.77 0.78
CA LYS A 523 -24.25 -28.45 1.21
C LYS A 523 -23.66 -28.05 2.56
N LEU A 524 -23.05 -26.87 2.61
CA LEU A 524 -22.74 -26.19 3.86
C LEU A 524 -23.87 -25.21 4.20
N THR A 525 -24.50 -25.38 5.36
CA THR A 525 -25.49 -24.46 5.91
C THR A 525 -24.91 -23.76 7.14
N VAL A 526 -24.93 -22.43 7.15
CA VAL A 526 -24.53 -21.61 8.30
C VAL A 526 -25.76 -20.91 8.87
N THR A 527 -25.99 -21.03 10.18
CA THR A 527 -27.06 -20.34 10.92
C THR A 527 -26.49 -19.41 11.97
N LYS A 528 -27.06 -18.21 12.11
CA LYS A 528 -26.72 -17.23 13.14
C LYS A 528 -27.73 -17.28 14.27
N LEU A 529 -27.23 -17.27 15.50
CA LEU A 529 -27.98 -17.35 16.75
C LEU A 529 -27.56 -16.19 17.68
N GLY A 530 -28.32 -15.97 18.74
CA GLY A 530 -28.06 -14.94 19.74
C GLY A 530 -28.69 -13.58 19.43
N CYS A 531 -28.35 -12.58 20.23
CA CYS A 531 -28.93 -11.23 20.19
C CYS A 531 -28.02 -10.17 19.55
N GLY A 532 -26.78 -10.53 19.20
CA GLY A 532 -25.87 -9.72 18.38
C GLY A 532 -26.01 -10.07 16.90
N ASP A 533 -25.25 -9.36 16.05
CA ASP A 533 -25.20 -9.60 14.60
C ASP A 533 -23.76 -9.52 14.07
N GLY A 534 -23.56 -10.00 12.84
CA GLY A 534 -22.27 -10.12 12.18
C GLY A 534 -22.39 -10.87 10.87
N THR A 535 -21.44 -10.72 9.96
CA THR A 535 -21.36 -11.54 8.74
C THR A 535 -20.53 -12.80 8.98
N VAL A 536 -20.77 -13.85 8.18
CA VAL A 536 -19.87 -15.01 8.10
C VAL A 536 -19.43 -15.18 6.65
N THR A 537 -18.13 -15.21 6.40
CA THR A 537 -17.57 -15.51 5.07
C THR A 537 -16.80 -16.82 5.08
N ALA A 538 -16.79 -17.51 3.94
CA ALA A 538 -16.08 -18.77 3.75
C ALA A 538 -14.88 -18.62 2.81
N VAL A 539 -13.77 -19.28 3.11
CA VAL A 539 -12.62 -19.40 2.23
C VAL A 539 -12.15 -20.87 2.19
N PRO A 540 -12.00 -21.50 1.01
CA PRO A 540 -12.36 -20.99 -0.31
C PRO A 540 -13.89 -20.92 -0.52
N GLY A 541 -14.31 -20.34 -1.65
CA GLY A 541 -15.69 -20.38 -2.14
C GLY A 541 -16.53 -19.12 -1.89
N PRO A 542 -17.82 -19.13 -2.28
CA PRO A 542 -18.63 -17.92 -2.38
C PRO A 542 -19.58 -17.68 -1.19
N LEU A 543 -19.63 -18.55 -0.18
CA LEU A 543 -20.57 -18.40 0.95
C LEU A 543 -20.23 -17.13 1.75
N SER A 544 -21.09 -16.13 1.62
CA SER A 544 -21.12 -14.92 2.45
C SER A 544 -22.51 -14.79 3.05
N CYS A 545 -22.62 -15.06 4.35
CA CYS A 545 -23.87 -15.09 5.07
C CYS A 545 -24.15 -13.76 5.79
N SER A 546 -25.05 -12.97 5.21
CA SER A 546 -25.64 -11.78 5.83
C SER A 546 -26.97 -12.07 6.53
N GLY A 547 -27.79 -13.02 6.05
CA GLY A 547 -29.05 -13.43 6.69
C GLY A 547 -28.90 -14.33 7.92
N LYS A 548 -30.03 -14.72 8.55
CA LYS A 548 -30.06 -15.63 9.73
C LYS A 548 -29.65 -17.07 9.39
N THR A 549 -29.91 -17.54 8.17
CA THR A 549 -29.44 -18.84 7.68
C THR A 549 -29.05 -18.73 6.20
N CYS A 550 -27.94 -19.35 5.80
CA CYS A 550 -27.44 -19.37 4.44
C CYS A 550 -26.89 -20.74 4.06
N THR A 551 -27.19 -21.23 2.86
CA THR A 551 -26.74 -22.55 2.38
C THR A 551 -26.03 -22.40 1.03
N THR A 552 -24.92 -23.12 0.84
CA THR A 552 -24.15 -23.11 -0.43
C THR A 552 -23.56 -24.51 -0.68
N PRO A 553 -23.59 -25.02 -1.93
CA PRO A 553 -22.92 -26.28 -2.28
C PRO A 553 -21.41 -26.09 -2.35
N TYR A 554 -20.69 -27.13 -1.92
CA TYR A 554 -19.24 -27.27 -1.95
C TYR A 554 -18.89 -28.64 -2.51
N ASP A 555 -17.77 -28.75 -3.22
CA ASP A 555 -17.28 -30.04 -3.70
C ASP A 555 -16.86 -30.91 -2.50
N THR A 556 -17.11 -32.22 -2.58
CA THR A 556 -16.76 -33.17 -1.51
C THR A 556 -15.27 -33.13 -1.17
N ASP A 557 -14.96 -33.33 0.10
CA ASP A 557 -13.63 -33.21 0.73
C ASP A 557 -13.03 -31.80 0.80
N THR A 558 -13.70 -30.75 0.29
CA THR A 558 -13.23 -29.35 0.46
C THR A 558 -13.11 -28.96 1.94
N SER A 559 -11.94 -28.48 2.36
CA SER A 559 -11.77 -27.83 3.66
C SER A 559 -12.10 -26.34 3.56
N VAL A 560 -13.14 -25.91 4.28
CA VAL A 560 -13.69 -24.55 4.27
C VAL A 560 -13.41 -23.89 5.62
N THR A 561 -12.78 -22.70 5.60
CA THR A 561 -12.62 -21.84 6.77
C THR A 561 -13.72 -20.78 6.78
N LEU A 562 -14.60 -20.85 7.76
CA LEU A 562 -15.60 -19.85 8.09
C LEU A 562 -15.00 -18.79 9.03
N THR A 563 -15.16 -17.52 8.67
CA THR A 563 -14.75 -16.36 9.50
C THR A 563 -15.97 -15.51 9.82
N ALA A 564 -16.22 -15.30 11.11
CA ALA A 564 -17.25 -14.38 11.59
C ALA A 564 -16.65 -12.98 11.78
N SER A 565 -17.42 -11.98 11.34
CA SER A 565 -17.13 -10.55 11.50
C SER A 565 -18.31 -9.89 12.21
N PRO A 566 -18.30 -9.78 13.56
CA PRO A 566 -19.37 -9.15 14.30
C PRO A 566 -19.49 -7.66 13.94
N VAL A 567 -20.71 -7.12 13.93
CA VAL A 567 -20.92 -5.68 13.76
C VAL A 567 -20.59 -4.92 15.06
N LEU A 568 -20.39 -3.61 14.96
CA LEU A 568 -20.07 -2.76 16.11
C LEU A 568 -21.09 -2.93 17.24
N GLY A 569 -20.62 -3.31 18.43
CA GLY A 569 -21.46 -3.59 19.60
C GLY A 569 -21.94 -5.04 19.72
N SER A 570 -21.54 -5.94 18.83
CA SER A 570 -21.73 -7.40 18.97
C SER A 570 -20.39 -8.10 19.16
N THR A 571 -20.40 -9.29 19.75
CA THR A 571 -19.22 -10.17 19.90
C THR A 571 -19.55 -11.60 19.52
N VAL A 572 -18.58 -12.29 18.89
CA VAL A 572 -18.69 -13.75 18.68
C VAL A 572 -18.57 -14.45 20.03
N LYS A 573 -19.55 -15.32 20.33
CA LYS A 573 -19.61 -16.08 21.58
C LYS A 573 -19.12 -17.51 21.41
N ALA A 574 -19.71 -18.25 20.48
CA ALA A 574 -19.41 -19.66 20.26
C ALA A 574 -19.77 -20.14 18.84
N TRP A 575 -18.96 -21.07 18.34
CA TRP A 575 -19.25 -21.87 17.15
C TRP A 575 -19.71 -23.28 17.54
N THR A 576 -20.69 -23.82 16.82
CA THR A 576 -21.22 -25.18 17.01
C THR A 576 -21.31 -25.90 15.66
N GLY A 577 -20.92 -27.17 15.59
CA GLY A 577 -20.95 -27.98 14.35
C GLY A 577 -19.69 -27.93 13.48
N CYS A 578 -18.63 -27.26 13.96
CA CYS A 578 -17.32 -27.19 13.30
C CYS A 578 -16.50 -28.48 13.52
N ASP A 579 -15.63 -28.82 12.57
CA ASP A 579 -14.67 -29.92 12.74
C ASP A 579 -13.43 -29.48 13.54
N LEU A 580 -13.04 -28.20 13.41
CA LEU A 580 -11.98 -27.59 14.21
C LEU A 580 -12.22 -26.09 14.42
N ASN A 581 -12.22 -25.63 15.67
CA ASN A 581 -12.22 -24.20 15.99
C ASN A 581 -10.77 -23.69 15.97
N ILE A 582 -10.44 -22.81 15.03
CA ILE A 582 -9.06 -22.32 14.79
C ILE A 582 -8.81 -20.91 15.36
N GLY A 583 -9.86 -20.24 15.84
CA GLY A 583 -9.78 -18.95 16.52
C GLY A 583 -11.13 -18.54 17.09
N ALA A 584 -11.17 -17.49 17.92
CA ALA A 584 -12.40 -17.04 18.57
C ALA A 584 -13.53 -16.69 17.56
N ASN A 585 -13.17 -16.19 16.38
CA ASN A 585 -14.09 -15.88 15.29
C ASN A 585 -13.93 -16.78 14.05
N GLN A 586 -13.18 -17.89 14.14
CA GLN A 586 -12.89 -18.76 12.98
C GLN A 586 -13.10 -20.25 13.26
N CYS A 587 -13.80 -20.89 12.32
CA CYS A 587 -14.23 -22.28 12.34
C CYS A 587 -13.84 -22.97 11.04
N MET A 588 -13.27 -24.17 11.11
CA MET A 588 -12.95 -24.98 9.93
C MET A 588 -13.93 -26.15 9.83
N VAL A 589 -14.37 -26.41 8.59
CA VAL A 589 -15.31 -27.47 8.21
C VAL A 589 -14.75 -28.24 7.03
N LYS A 590 -14.62 -29.56 7.14
CA LYS A 590 -14.32 -30.44 6.01
C LYS A 590 -15.62 -31.00 5.43
N MET A 591 -15.87 -30.70 4.16
CA MET A 591 -17.12 -31.00 3.46
C MET A 591 -17.18 -32.46 2.97
N THR A 592 -17.26 -33.42 3.89
CA THR A 592 -17.39 -34.86 3.57
C THR A 592 -18.85 -35.32 3.40
N ALA A 593 -19.81 -34.52 3.85
CA ALA A 593 -21.25 -34.71 3.76
C ALA A 593 -21.94 -33.33 3.87
N ASP A 594 -23.27 -33.28 3.73
CA ASP A 594 -24.04 -32.08 4.08
C ASP A 594 -23.77 -31.71 5.55
N LYS A 595 -23.36 -30.47 5.82
CA LYS A 595 -22.98 -29.98 7.15
C LYS A 595 -23.74 -28.72 7.53
N SER A 596 -24.09 -28.63 8.81
CA SER A 596 -24.73 -27.47 9.41
C SER A 596 -23.88 -26.94 10.55
N VAL A 597 -23.52 -25.66 10.45
CA VAL A 597 -22.73 -24.93 11.45
C VAL A 597 -23.56 -23.77 11.98
N SER A 598 -23.49 -23.53 13.28
CA SER A 598 -24.11 -22.38 13.93
C SER A 598 -23.06 -21.47 14.57
N ILE A 599 -23.31 -20.16 14.51
CA ILE A 599 -22.53 -19.13 15.19
C ILE A 599 -23.43 -18.32 16.09
N GLU A 600 -23.08 -18.19 17.37
CA GLU A 600 -23.80 -17.33 18.31
C GLU A 600 -23.08 -15.99 18.47
N PHE A 601 -23.83 -14.90 18.28
CA PHE A 601 -23.40 -13.53 18.55
C PHE A 601 -24.08 -13.01 19.82
N ASP A 602 -23.28 -12.59 20.81
CA ASP A 602 -23.78 -11.83 21.96
C ASP A 602 -23.90 -10.35 21.58
N GLY A 603 -25.05 -9.76 21.88
CA GLY A 603 -25.29 -8.33 21.73
C GLY A 603 -24.84 -7.59 22.99
N GLY A 604 -24.02 -6.54 22.83
CA GLY A 604 -23.48 -5.73 23.92
C GLY A 604 -24.55 -4.92 24.63
N GLY A 605 -25.26 -5.56 25.56
CA GLY A 605 -26.21 -4.90 26.44
C GLY A 605 -25.52 -3.81 27.28
N SER A 606 -25.88 -2.55 27.06
CA SER A 606 -25.41 -1.43 27.87
C SER A 606 -26.00 -1.52 29.28
N GLY A 607 -25.33 -2.28 30.14
CA GLY A 607 -25.66 -2.39 31.55
C GLY A 607 -25.53 -1.04 32.25
N ARG A 608 -26.60 -0.26 32.27
CA ARG A 608 -26.75 0.88 33.19
C ARG A 608 -26.73 0.34 34.62
N LYS A 609 -25.52 0.22 35.19
CA LYS A 609 -25.34 0.28 36.64
C LYS A 609 -25.80 1.66 37.10
N VAL A 610 -27.06 1.73 37.51
CA VAL A 610 -27.54 2.83 38.36
C VAL A 610 -26.87 2.63 39.71
N LEU A 611 -25.67 3.21 39.87
CA LEU A 611 -25.13 3.50 41.19
C LEU A 611 -26.00 4.61 41.78
N GLY A 612 -26.92 4.23 42.65
CA GLY A 612 -27.69 5.22 43.40
C GLY A 612 -26.81 5.90 44.44
N LEU A 613 -26.89 7.24 44.51
CA LEU A 613 -26.79 8.10 45.68
C LEU A 613 -26.76 9.57 45.23
N GLY A 614 -27.67 10.41 45.76
CA GLY A 614 -27.73 11.85 45.49
C GLY A 614 -29.14 12.36 45.19
N TRP A 615 -29.72 13.15 46.10
CA TRP A 615 -31.08 13.71 46.01
C TRP A 615 -31.06 15.21 45.67
N ALA A 616 -32.16 15.70 45.07
CA ALA A 616 -32.54 17.13 44.86
C ALA A 616 -31.59 17.96 43.95
N LEU A 617 -32.03 18.84 43.04
CA LEU A 617 -33.30 19.52 42.73
C LEU A 617 -33.59 19.37 41.18
N GLU A 618 -34.69 19.79 40.54
CA GLU A 618 -35.94 20.43 40.96
C GLU A 618 -37.13 19.86 40.14
N GLN A 619 -37.88 20.67 39.35
CA GLN A 619 -39.00 20.23 38.49
C GLN A 619 -39.23 21.12 37.25
N ARG A 620 -39.84 20.49 36.21
CA ARG A 620 -40.56 21.07 35.04
C ARG A 620 -39.66 21.75 33.98
N LEU A 621 -39.91 21.63 32.67
CA LEU A 621 -41.18 21.42 31.94
C LEU A 621 -41.13 20.29 30.87
N ASP A 622 -42.29 19.67 30.68
CA ASP A 622 -42.88 18.90 29.55
C ASP A 622 -42.01 18.38 28.38
N LYS A 623 -42.03 17.05 28.09
CA LYS A 623 -42.89 16.39 27.08
C LYS A 623 -42.86 17.09 25.71
N VAL A 624 -42.37 16.48 24.62
CA VAL A 624 -43.00 15.39 23.84
C VAL A 624 -41.91 14.81 22.90
N TYR A 625 -41.57 13.52 22.93
CA TYR A 625 -42.08 12.49 22.00
C TYR A 625 -41.71 11.08 22.52
N PHE A 626 -42.59 10.09 22.35
CA PHE A 626 -42.36 8.67 22.71
C PHE A 626 -42.86 7.75 21.59
N SER A 627 -41.99 6.90 21.02
CA SER A 627 -42.31 5.75 20.14
C SER A 627 -41.02 5.31 19.44
N LYS A 628 -40.53 4.07 19.48
CA LYS A 628 -40.92 2.82 20.17
C LYS A 628 -39.64 2.01 20.38
N SER A 629 -39.49 1.32 21.51
CA SER A 629 -38.62 0.15 21.62
C SER A 629 -39.44 -1.10 21.90
N ARG A 630 -39.12 -2.18 21.18
CA ARG A 630 -39.40 -3.59 21.50
C ARG A 630 -38.12 -4.31 21.07
N VAL A 631 -37.31 -4.83 21.99
CA VAL A 631 -37.54 -6.07 22.77
C VAL A 631 -37.67 -7.26 21.82
N CYS A 632 -36.57 -7.99 21.69
CA CYS A 632 -36.53 -9.34 21.15
C CYS A 632 -36.41 -10.30 22.33
N ASP A 633 -37.43 -11.12 22.55
CA ASP A 633 -37.35 -12.35 23.35
C ASP A 633 -37.64 -13.53 22.41
N ASN A 634 -36.81 -14.57 22.50
CA ASN A 634 -37.02 -15.94 21.99
C ASN A 634 -37.38 -16.15 20.50
N ILE A 635 -36.39 -16.64 19.72
CA ILE A 635 -36.37 -17.93 18.96
C ILE A 635 -35.05 -18.04 18.18
#